data_AF-A0AAV7NUZ6-F1
#
_entry.id   AF-A0AAV7NUZ6-F1
#
_cell.length_a   1.000
_cell.length_b   1.000
_cell.length_c   1.000
_cell.angle_alpha   90.00
_cell.angle_beta   90.00
_cell.angle_gamma   90.00
#
_symmetry.space_group_name_H-M   'P 1'
#
loop_
_entity.id
_entity.type
_entity.pdbx_description
1 polymer ?
#
loop_
_entity_poly.entity_id
_entity_poly.type
_entity_poly.pdbx_seq_one_letter_code
_entity_poly.pdbx_strand_id
1 'polypeptide(L)'
;MDRMDLGKPEVVRFLIKKLEQLPEGDRKLFAYGSVFLGINSSFAGLIGNSFFRRTLNVTQAHFTSSLPMAVLPFLTTVIVYNGTVTTPLLSGDLNCPTCAVVRGALAGSVVGGLYPIALALPINAGLAARYSTAPLPEKGNVLRFWMSVSKQVLKRMSYVLILQALFGAYISSRHYSLYLKMLQLPEPRVDAEELNE
;
A
#
# COMPACT_ATOMS: atom_id res chain seq x y z
N MET A 1 -6.15 -25.15 -30.38
CA MET A 1 -6.54 -24.80 -29.00
C MET A 1 -5.60 -25.58 -28.10
N ASP A 2 -4.32 -25.19 -28.14
CA ASP A 2 -3.26 -25.88 -27.41
C ASP A 2 -3.15 -25.20 -26.05
N ARG A 3 -3.26 -26.00 -24.99
CA ARG A 3 -3.18 -25.51 -23.61
C ARG A 3 -1.69 -25.30 -23.34
N MET A 4 -1.22 -24.09 -23.64
CA MET A 4 0.16 -23.70 -23.42
C MET A 4 0.41 -23.68 -21.89
N ASP A 5 1.06 -24.73 -21.37
CA ASP A 5 1.63 -24.78 -20.02
C ASP A 5 2.81 -23.79 -19.93
N LEU A 6 2.48 -22.50 -19.97
CA LEU A 6 3.44 -21.42 -19.78
C LEU A 6 3.93 -21.42 -18.34
N GLY A 7 5.25 -21.37 -18.15
CA GLY A 7 5.83 -21.08 -16.84
C GLY A 7 5.33 -19.73 -16.31
N LYS A 8 5.22 -19.59 -14.98
CA LYS A 8 4.82 -18.33 -14.32
C LYS A 8 5.46 -17.06 -14.91
N PRO A 9 6.78 -17.00 -15.22
CA PRO A 9 7.36 -15.80 -15.82
C PRO A 9 6.87 -15.53 -17.25
N GLU A 10 6.56 -16.57 -18.02
CA GLU A 10 6.06 -16.45 -19.40
C GLU A 10 4.60 -15.95 -19.40
N VAL A 11 3.77 -16.45 -18.47
CA VAL A 11 2.39 -15.96 -18.29
C VAL A 11 2.39 -14.46 -18.01
N VAL A 12 3.26 -14.02 -17.08
CA VAL A 12 3.38 -12.60 -16.74
C VAL A 12 3.84 -11.78 -17.93
N ARG A 13 4.84 -12.23 -18.70
CA ARG A 13 5.30 -11.54 -19.93
C ARG A 13 4.18 -11.41 -20.96
N PHE A 14 3.43 -12.49 -21.18
CA PHE A 14 2.30 -12.50 -22.11
C PHE A 14 1.21 -11.50 -21.68
N LEU A 15 0.85 -11.47 -20.40
CA LEU A 15 -0.11 -10.51 -19.86
C LEU A 15 0.40 -9.06 -19.89
N ILE A 16 1.70 -8.83 -19.74
CA ILE A 16 2.29 -7.50 -19.95
C ILE A 16 2.12 -7.05 -21.41
N LYS A 17 2.36 -7.92 -22.40
CA LYS A 17 2.12 -7.60 -23.82
C LYS A 17 0.64 -7.27 -24.09
N LYS A 18 -0.30 -7.96 -23.42
CA LYS A 18 -1.74 -7.63 -23.46
C LYS A 18 -2.06 -6.27 -22.83
N LEU A 19 -1.39 -5.93 -21.72
CA LEU A 19 -1.55 -4.64 -21.05
C LEU A 19 -1.12 -3.48 -21.97
N GLU A 20 -0.12 -3.68 -22.81
CA GLU A 20 0.34 -2.68 -23.77
C GLU A 20 -0.65 -2.41 -24.90
N GLN A 21 -1.51 -3.39 -25.23
CA GLN A 21 -2.58 -3.24 -26.22
C GLN A 21 -3.79 -2.47 -25.68
N LEU A 22 -3.90 -2.27 -24.36
CA LEU A 22 -5.00 -1.51 -23.77
C LEU A 22 -4.88 0.00 -24.06
N PRO A 23 -6.00 0.74 -24.05
CA PRO A 23 -5.99 2.20 -24.13
C PRO A 23 -5.08 2.80 -23.06
N GLU A 24 -4.41 3.91 -23.38
CA GLU A 24 -3.41 4.51 -22.47
C GLU A 24 -3.93 4.79 -21.07
N GLY A 25 -5.20 5.17 -20.93
CA GLY A 25 -5.81 5.45 -19.63
C GLY A 25 -5.88 4.21 -18.74
N ASP A 26 -6.24 3.07 -19.31
CA ASP A 26 -6.33 1.79 -18.60
C ASP A 26 -4.93 1.28 -18.23
N ARG A 27 -3.95 1.43 -19.13
CA ARG A 27 -2.53 1.11 -18.87
C ARG A 27 -1.96 1.97 -17.74
N LYS A 28 -2.18 3.29 -17.78
CA LYS A 28 -1.72 4.23 -16.74
C LYS A 28 -2.36 3.91 -15.40
N LEU A 29 -3.66 3.59 -15.38
CA LEU A 29 -4.34 3.24 -14.13
C LEU A 29 -3.74 2.00 -13.48
N PHE A 30 -3.45 0.95 -14.25
CA PHE A 30 -2.83 -0.28 -13.74
C PHE A 30 -1.39 -0.05 -13.24
N ALA A 31 -0.58 0.69 -14.01
CA ALA A 31 0.81 0.96 -13.67
C ALA A 31 0.97 1.89 -12.44
N TYR A 32 0.12 2.92 -12.33
CA TYR A 32 0.21 3.91 -11.26
C TYR A 32 -0.67 3.60 -10.05
N GLY A 33 -1.56 2.61 -10.10
CA GLY A 33 -2.48 2.29 -9.00
C GLY A 33 -1.76 2.05 -7.67
N SER A 34 -0.70 1.24 -7.67
CA SER A 34 0.12 1.00 -6.46
C SER A 34 0.82 2.27 -5.98
N VAL A 35 1.25 3.14 -6.90
CA VAL A 35 1.92 4.42 -6.58
C VAL A 35 0.94 5.38 -5.92
N PHE A 36 -0.28 5.52 -6.45
CA PHE A 36 -1.32 6.34 -5.83
C PHE A 36 -1.67 5.86 -4.43
N LEU A 37 -1.78 4.54 -4.21
CA LEU A 37 -1.99 3.98 -2.88
C LEU A 37 -0.81 4.28 -1.94
N GLY A 38 0.42 4.17 -2.44
CA GLY A 38 1.64 4.55 -1.72
C GLY A 38 1.66 6.03 -1.31
N ILE A 39 1.30 6.95 -2.22
CA ILE A 39 1.23 8.39 -1.93
C ILE A 39 0.22 8.65 -0.81
N ASN A 40 -0.97 8.02 -0.86
CA ASN A 40 -1.95 8.12 0.22
C ASN A 40 -1.40 7.60 1.55
N SER A 41 -0.59 6.53 1.51
CA SER A 41 0.08 6.01 2.70
C SER A 41 1.11 6.98 3.29
N SER A 42 1.88 7.69 2.45
CA SER A 42 2.76 8.77 2.91
C SER A 42 1.98 9.85 3.65
N PHE A 43 0.85 10.29 3.10
CA PHE A 43 0.00 11.27 3.77
C PHE A 43 -0.55 10.73 5.09
N ALA A 44 -0.98 9.46 5.14
CA ALA A 44 -1.42 8.83 6.38
C ALA A 44 -0.30 8.82 7.44
N GLY A 45 0.94 8.51 7.04
CA GLY A 45 2.12 8.57 7.91
C GLY A 45 2.43 9.98 8.43
N LEU A 46 2.38 10.98 7.55
CA LEU A 46 2.61 12.39 7.93
C LEU A 46 1.53 12.92 8.87
N ILE A 47 0.25 12.60 8.60
CA ILE A 47 -0.88 12.98 9.44
C ILE A 47 -0.76 12.29 10.81
N GLY A 48 -0.47 10.98 10.82
CA GLY A 48 -0.23 10.22 12.04
C GLY A 48 0.91 10.82 12.87
N ASN A 49 2.04 11.15 12.23
CA ASN A 49 3.16 11.83 12.86
C ASN A 49 2.75 13.17 13.48
N SER A 50 1.98 13.98 12.75
CA SER A 50 1.48 15.27 13.26
C SER A 50 0.61 15.12 14.51
N PHE A 51 -0.27 14.11 14.55
CA PHE A 51 -1.08 13.83 15.73
C PHE A 51 -0.25 13.39 16.93
N PHE A 52 0.68 12.45 16.76
CA PHE A 52 1.55 12.01 17.85
C PHE A 52 2.45 13.14 18.36
N ARG A 53 3.01 13.96 17.48
CA ARG A 53 3.80 15.14 17.88
C ARG A 53 2.99 16.12 18.73
N ARG A 54 1.74 16.39 18.35
CA ARG A 54 0.83 17.27 19.12
C ARG A 54 0.48 16.65 20.48
N THR A 55 0.22 15.35 20.55
CA THR A 55 -0.11 14.67 21.81
C THR A 55 1.10 14.59 22.76
N LEU A 56 2.31 14.43 22.24
CA LEU A 56 3.56 14.31 23.03
C LEU A 56 4.35 15.62 23.13
N ASN A 57 3.76 16.73 22.68
CA ASN A 57 4.35 18.08 22.67
C ASN A 57 5.74 18.16 22.03
N VAL A 58 5.99 17.37 20.98
CA VAL A 58 7.29 17.29 20.29
C VAL A 58 7.36 18.38 19.21
N THR A 59 8.16 19.42 19.46
CA THR A 59 8.42 20.52 18.52
C THR A 59 9.75 20.35 17.76
N GLN A 60 10.67 19.52 18.25
CA GLN A 60 11.98 19.32 17.63
C GLN A 60 11.94 18.29 16.49
N ALA A 61 12.94 18.30 15.59
CA ALA A 61 13.13 17.23 14.61
C ALA A 61 11.93 17.02 13.63
N HIS A 62 11.33 18.12 13.15
CA HIS A 62 10.21 18.07 12.18
C HIS A 62 10.59 17.31 10.91
N PHE A 63 11.74 17.64 10.30
CA PHE A 63 12.17 17.03 9.05
C PHE A 63 12.61 15.57 9.24
N THR A 64 13.40 15.30 10.29
CA THR A 64 13.96 13.97 10.55
C THR A 64 12.92 12.93 10.95
N SER A 65 11.79 13.35 11.55
CA SER A 65 10.65 12.46 11.80
C SER A 65 9.70 12.35 10.61
N SER A 66 9.51 13.41 9.83
CA SER A 66 8.55 13.42 8.72
C SER A 66 9.02 12.66 7.49
N LEU A 67 10.33 12.70 7.20
CA LEU A 67 10.92 12.00 6.05
C LEU A 67 10.73 10.48 6.12
N PRO A 68 11.12 9.76 7.19
CA PRO A 68 10.86 8.32 7.29
C PRO A 68 9.36 8.00 7.33
N MET A 69 8.53 8.89 7.89
CA MET A 69 7.06 8.74 7.92
C MET A 69 6.39 8.92 6.56
N ALA A 70 7.04 9.59 5.60
CA ALA A 70 6.55 9.67 4.23
C ALA A 70 7.10 8.52 3.38
N VAL A 71 8.41 8.29 3.45
CA VAL A 71 9.14 7.38 2.54
C VAL A 71 8.89 5.93 2.90
N LEU A 72 8.94 5.55 4.18
CA LEU A 72 8.77 4.14 4.55
C LEU A 72 7.35 3.67 4.22
N PRO A 73 6.26 4.35 4.65
CA PRO A 73 4.91 3.93 4.30
C PRO A 73 4.63 3.93 2.80
N PHE A 74 5.23 4.86 2.04
CA PHE A 74 5.16 4.86 0.57
C PHE A 74 5.68 3.55 -0.01
N LEU A 75 6.95 3.26 0.27
CA LEU A 75 7.66 2.12 -0.32
C LEU A 75 7.05 0.81 0.14
N THR A 76 6.76 0.67 1.44
CA THR A 76 6.15 -0.55 1.96
C THR A 76 4.79 -0.81 1.33
N THR A 77 3.97 0.22 1.14
CA THR A 77 2.65 0.06 0.51
C THR A 77 2.77 -0.35 -0.95
N VAL A 78 3.67 0.27 -1.72
CA VAL A 78 3.90 -0.10 -3.13
C VAL A 78 4.39 -1.54 -3.24
N ILE A 79 5.39 -1.93 -2.44
CA ILE A 79 5.97 -3.27 -2.46
C ILE A 79 4.92 -4.33 -2.07
N VAL A 80 4.22 -4.11 -0.96
CA VAL A 80 3.24 -5.10 -0.48
C VAL A 80 2.04 -5.18 -1.42
N TYR A 81 1.53 -4.05 -1.93
CA TYR A 81 0.43 -4.06 -2.88
C TYR A 81 0.80 -4.83 -4.16
N ASN A 82 2.00 -4.59 -4.70
CA ASN A 82 2.47 -5.31 -5.87
C ASN A 82 2.61 -6.82 -5.60
N GLY A 83 3.22 -7.21 -4.49
CA GLY A 83 3.40 -8.63 -4.15
C GLY A 83 2.10 -9.37 -3.81
N THR A 84 1.08 -8.69 -3.30
CA THR A 84 -0.15 -9.34 -2.81
C THR A 84 -1.35 -9.20 -3.74
N VAL A 85 -1.35 -8.20 -4.63
CA VAL A 85 -2.44 -7.91 -5.57
C VAL A 85 -1.95 -7.96 -7.01
N THR A 86 -0.99 -7.11 -7.40
CA THR A 86 -0.59 -6.95 -8.82
C THR A 86 0.04 -8.22 -9.40
N THR A 87 1.09 -8.75 -8.76
CA THR A 87 1.79 -9.97 -9.20
C THR A 87 0.88 -11.20 -9.26
N PRO A 88 0.09 -11.54 -8.21
CA PRO A 88 -0.79 -12.70 -8.28
C PRO A 88 -1.95 -12.54 -9.27
N LEU A 89 -2.33 -11.30 -9.60
CA LEU A 89 -3.29 -11.04 -10.66
C LEU A 89 -2.66 -11.28 -12.04
N LEU A 90 -1.42 -10.82 -12.27
CA LEU A 90 -0.69 -11.06 -13.52
C LEU A 90 -0.22 -12.51 -13.70
N SER A 91 -0.02 -13.27 -12.63
CA SER A 91 0.31 -14.71 -12.74
C SER A 91 -0.92 -15.59 -12.97
N GLY A 92 -2.13 -15.02 -12.94
CA GLY A 92 -3.37 -15.79 -13.00
C GLY A 92 -3.67 -16.62 -11.75
N ASP A 93 -2.94 -16.40 -10.65
CA ASP A 93 -3.19 -17.05 -9.36
C ASP A 93 -4.40 -16.42 -8.63
N LEU A 94 -4.83 -15.21 -9.02
CA LEU A 94 -5.92 -14.45 -8.38
C LEU A 94 -7.12 -14.22 -9.31
N ASN A 95 -7.96 -15.25 -9.49
CA ASN A 95 -9.13 -15.22 -10.40
C ASN A 95 -10.47 -14.90 -9.72
N CYS A 96 -10.48 -14.53 -8.43
CA CYS A 96 -11.71 -14.19 -7.70
C CYS A 96 -11.84 -12.68 -7.47
N PRO A 97 -12.97 -12.05 -7.86
CA PRO A 97 -13.17 -10.61 -7.71
C PRO A 97 -13.17 -10.20 -6.23
N THR A 98 -13.80 -11.00 -5.37
CA THR A 98 -13.85 -10.77 -3.93
C THR A 98 -12.46 -10.84 -3.30
N CYS A 99 -11.62 -11.80 -3.72
CA CYS A 99 -10.26 -11.93 -3.21
C CYS A 99 -9.39 -10.72 -3.59
N ALA A 100 -9.49 -10.25 -4.83
CA ALA A 100 -8.77 -9.06 -5.28
C ALA A 100 -9.17 -7.83 -4.44
N VAL A 101 -10.48 -7.61 -4.28
CA VAL A 101 -11.02 -6.50 -3.48
C VAL A 101 -10.59 -6.59 -2.02
N VAL A 102 -10.72 -7.76 -1.39
CA VAL A 102 -10.35 -7.96 0.02
C VAL A 102 -8.85 -7.77 0.22
N ARG A 103 -8.00 -8.33 -0.66
CA ARG A 103 -6.54 -8.14 -0.57
C ARG A 103 -6.14 -6.68 -0.77
N GLY A 104 -6.75 -5.98 -1.73
CA GLY A 104 -6.52 -4.54 -1.93
C GLY A 104 -6.97 -3.70 -0.72
N ALA A 105 -8.14 -4.00 -0.16
CA ALA A 105 -8.64 -3.33 1.04
C ALA A 105 -7.74 -3.56 2.26
N LEU A 106 -7.25 -4.78 2.45
CA LEU A 106 -6.30 -5.13 3.51
C LEU A 106 -4.95 -4.45 3.30
N ALA A 107 -4.42 -4.46 2.07
CA ALA A 107 -3.17 -3.76 1.75
C ALA A 107 -3.29 -2.24 2.03
N GLY A 108 -4.39 -1.61 1.60
CA GLY A 108 -4.65 -0.20 1.87
C GLY A 108 -4.82 0.11 3.37
N SER A 109 -5.71 -0.60 4.06
CA SER A 109 -6.01 -0.32 5.48
C SER A 109 -4.90 -0.71 6.45
N VAL A 110 -4.30 -1.88 6.28
CA VAL A 110 -3.28 -2.41 7.20
C VAL A 110 -1.92 -1.80 6.88
N VAL A 111 -1.46 -1.90 5.63
CA VAL A 111 -0.12 -1.41 5.23
C VAL A 111 -0.16 0.08 4.94
N GLY A 112 -1.17 0.53 4.21
CA GLY A 112 -1.32 1.93 3.84
C GLY A 112 -1.79 2.85 4.98
N GLY A 113 -2.43 2.29 6.02
CA GLY A 113 -3.07 3.05 7.09
C GLY A 113 -2.55 2.72 8.50
N LEU A 114 -2.71 1.48 8.95
CA LEU A 114 -2.39 1.08 10.32
C LEU A 114 -0.89 1.04 10.59
N TYR A 115 -0.10 0.53 9.64
CA TYR A 115 1.36 0.48 9.71
C TYR A 115 2.00 1.86 9.92
N PRO A 116 1.67 2.92 9.15
CA PRO A 116 2.21 4.26 9.41
C PRO A 116 1.88 4.79 10.81
N ILE A 117 0.69 4.50 11.35
CA ILE A 117 0.30 4.90 12.72
C ILE A 117 1.14 4.16 13.76
N ALA A 118 1.30 2.85 13.58
CA ALA A 118 2.12 2.01 14.46
C ALA A 118 3.60 2.43 14.42
N LEU A 119 4.11 2.82 13.25
CA LEU A 119 5.47 3.31 13.05
C LEU A 119 5.69 4.68 13.70
N ALA A 120 4.70 5.58 13.64
CA ALA A 120 4.78 6.92 14.22
C ALA A 120 4.92 6.91 15.75
N LEU A 121 4.36 5.90 16.42
CA LEU A 121 4.41 5.77 17.87
C LEU A 121 5.84 5.69 18.44
N PRO A 122 6.69 4.70 18.09
CA PRO A 122 8.04 4.58 18.62
C PRO A 122 8.94 5.76 18.23
N ILE A 123 8.78 6.33 17.03
CA ILE A 123 9.59 7.50 16.61
C ILE A 123 9.28 8.70 17.50
N ASN A 124 8.00 9.01 17.71
CA ASN A 124 7.61 10.15 18.55
C ASN A 124 7.87 9.89 20.03
N ALA A 125 7.73 8.64 20.49
CA ALA A 125 8.11 8.23 21.84
C ALA A 125 9.61 8.45 22.11
N GLY A 126 10.46 8.02 21.18
CA GLY A 126 11.91 8.20 21.27
C GLY A 126 12.32 9.68 21.27
N LEU A 127 11.66 10.49 20.44
CA LEU A 127 11.87 11.95 20.44
C LEU A 127 11.43 12.60 21.76
N ALA A 128 10.27 12.20 22.28
CA ALA A 128 9.78 12.72 23.55
C ALA A 128 10.74 12.37 24.71
N ALA A 129 11.31 11.17 24.71
CA ALA A 129 12.32 10.75 25.68
C ALA A 129 13.65 11.49 25.51
N ARG A 130 14.10 11.70 24.28
CA ARG A 130 15.37 12.39 24.00
C ARG A 130 15.35 13.87 24.36
N TYR A 131 14.22 14.54 24.13
CA TYR A 131 14.07 15.98 24.33
C TYR A 131 13.28 16.34 25.60
N SER A 132 12.93 15.36 26.43
CA SER A 132 12.14 15.53 27.66
C SER A 132 10.88 16.39 27.47
N THR A 133 10.19 16.23 26.33
CA THR A 133 9.06 17.11 25.96
C THR A 133 7.75 16.74 26.64
N ALA A 134 7.65 15.52 27.18
CA ALA A 134 6.47 15.04 27.89
C ALA A 134 6.88 14.17 29.09
N PRO A 135 6.12 14.22 30.20
CA PRO A 135 6.37 13.33 31.34
C PRO A 135 6.11 11.89 30.91
N LEU A 136 7.18 11.09 30.87
CA LEU A 136 7.11 9.68 30.54
C LEU A 136 6.57 8.89 31.74
N PRO A 137 5.76 7.85 31.50
CA PRO A 137 5.14 7.07 32.58
C PRO A 137 6.20 6.32 33.43
N GLU A 138 5.99 6.28 34.74
CA GLU A 138 6.75 5.42 35.65
C GLU A 138 6.51 3.93 35.35
N LYS A 139 7.48 3.08 35.75
CA LYS A 139 7.64 1.68 35.34
C LYS A 139 6.40 0.78 35.50
N GLY A 140 5.39 1.18 36.29
CA GLY A 140 4.14 0.43 36.49
C GLY A 140 2.99 0.74 35.52
N ASN A 141 2.98 1.87 34.81
CA ASN A 141 1.81 2.32 34.03
C ASN A 141 2.11 2.63 32.55
N VAL A 142 3.28 2.20 32.06
CA VAL A 142 3.80 2.50 30.71
C VAL A 142 2.87 1.98 29.61
N LEU A 143 2.42 0.72 29.72
CA LEU A 143 1.56 0.08 28.72
C LEU A 143 0.21 0.81 28.59
N ARG A 144 -0.39 1.18 29.74
CA ARG A 144 -1.68 1.87 29.79
C ARG A 144 -1.59 3.27 29.19
N PHE A 145 -0.50 3.99 29.46
CA PHE A 145 -0.23 5.29 28.86
C PHE A 145 -0.11 5.20 27.33
N TRP A 146 0.70 4.28 26.80
CA TRP A 146 0.85 4.14 25.35
C TRP A 146 -0.43 3.66 24.67
N MET A 147 -1.22 2.81 25.33
CA MET A 147 -2.55 2.43 24.83
C MET A 147 -3.52 3.61 24.79
N SER A 148 -3.55 4.48 25.81
CA SER A 148 -4.46 5.64 25.81
C SER A 148 -4.08 6.66 24.73
N VAL A 149 -2.79 6.95 24.58
CA VAL A 149 -2.24 7.83 23.53
C VAL A 149 -2.56 7.25 22.15
N SER A 150 -2.27 5.96 21.93
CA SER A 150 -2.54 5.29 20.65
C SER A 150 -4.03 5.24 20.33
N LYS A 151 -4.89 4.96 21.31
CA LYS A 151 -6.35 4.96 21.13
C LYS A 151 -6.88 6.32 20.71
N GLN A 152 -6.36 7.40 21.29
CA GLN A 152 -6.75 8.76 20.92
C GLN A 152 -6.36 9.09 19.47
N VAL A 153 -5.14 8.72 19.06
CA VAL A 153 -4.67 8.95 17.67
C VAL A 153 -5.43 8.06 16.69
N LEU A 154 -5.62 6.77 17.00
CA LEU A 154 -6.41 5.84 16.17
C LEU A 154 -7.85 6.32 15.99
N LYS A 155 -8.48 6.87 17.02
CA LYS A 155 -9.83 7.45 16.90
C LYS A 155 -9.86 8.62 15.90
N ARG A 156 -8.85 9.50 15.91
CA ARG A 156 -8.73 10.61 14.95
C ARG A 156 -8.39 10.13 13.53
N MET A 157 -7.60 9.07 13.42
CA MET A 157 -7.19 8.46 12.15
C MET A 157 -8.23 7.48 11.58
N SER A 158 -9.33 7.19 12.29
CA SER A 158 -10.34 6.21 11.87
C SER A 158 -10.90 6.50 10.48
N TYR A 159 -11.19 7.77 10.17
CA TYR A 159 -11.60 8.19 8.83
C TYR A 159 -10.54 7.90 7.76
N VAL A 160 -9.26 8.15 8.07
CA VAL A 160 -8.14 7.87 7.15
C VAL A 160 -8.02 6.37 6.89
N LEU A 161 -8.20 5.53 7.91
CA LEU A 161 -8.18 4.07 7.77
C LEU A 161 -9.31 3.56 6.87
N ILE A 162 -10.52 4.09 7.05
CA ILE A 162 -11.68 3.74 6.21
C ILE A 162 -11.42 4.17 4.77
N LEU A 163 -10.94 5.41 4.56
CA LEU A 163 -10.61 5.90 3.22
C LEU A 163 -9.54 5.04 2.55
N GLN A 164 -8.49 4.63 3.27
CA GLN A 164 -7.47 3.74 2.74
C GLN A 164 -7.99 2.35 2.39
N ALA A 165 -8.92 1.81 3.19
CA ALA A 165 -9.59 0.54 2.89
C ALA A 165 -10.40 0.65 1.58
N LEU A 166 -11.21 1.71 1.45
CA LEU A 166 -12.04 1.97 0.28
C LEU A 166 -11.20 2.23 -0.97
N PHE A 167 -10.12 2.99 -0.84
CA PHE A 167 -9.22 3.29 -1.94
C PHE A 167 -8.47 2.04 -2.41
N GLY A 168 -7.98 1.22 -1.49
CA GLY A 168 -7.38 -0.08 -1.79
C GLY A 168 -8.37 -1.06 -2.45
N ALA A 169 -9.61 -1.11 -1.96
CA ALA A 169 -10.70 -1.90 -2.56
C ALA A 169 -11.04 -1.42 -3.98
N TYR A 170 -11.09 -0.10 -4.20
CA TYR A 170 -11.39 0.49 -5.49
C TYR A 170 -10.29 0.21 -6.52
N ILE A 171 -9.02 0.47 -6.18
CA ILE A 171 -7.90 0.24 -7.11
C ILE A 171 -7.80 -1.24 -7.46
N SER A 172 -7.92 -2.15 -6.49
CA SER A 172 -7.87 -3.59 -6.74
C SER A 172 -9.04 -4.09 -7.59
N SER A 173 -10.26 -3.57 -7.37
CA SER A 173 -11.43 -3.84 -8.23
C SER A 173 -11.17 -3.41 -9.68
N ARG A 174 -10.59 -2.21 -9.87
CA ARG A 174 -10.21 -1.71 -11.19
C ARG A 174 -9.12 -2.56 -11.82
N HIS A 175 -8.08 -2.93 -11.08
CA HIS A 175 -7.03 -3.82 -11.56
C HIS A 175 -7.60 -5.16 -12.02
N TYR A 176 -8.53 -5.74 -11.25
CA TYR A 176 -9.21 -6.98 -11.62
C TYR A 176 -10.08 -6.83 -12.88
N SER A 177 -10.80 -5.72 -13.01
CA SER A 177 -11.58 -5.44 -14.23
C SER A 177 -10.69 -5.28 -15.46
N LEU A 178 -9.53 -4.63 -15.33
CA LEU A 178 -8.53 -4.54 -16.40
C LEU A 178 -7.93 -5.90 -16.75
N TYR A 179 -7.67 -6.73 -15.75
CA TYR A 179 -7.24 -8.11 -15.94
C TYR A 179 -8.24 -8.91 -16.79
N LEU A 180 -9.54 -8.83 -16.48
CA LEU A 180 -10.56 -9.48 -17.30
C LEU A 180 -10.60 -8.95 -18.75
N LYS A 181 -10.42 -7.64 -18.94
CA LYS A 181 -10.30 -7.08 -20.31
C LYS A 181 -9.08 -7.64 -21.05
N MET A 182 -7.94 -7.79 -20.38
CA MET A 182 -6.72 -8.34 -20.98
C MET A 182 -6.92 -9.79 -21.45
N LEU A 183 -7.70 -10.58 -20.71
CA LEU A 183 -8.05 -11.95 -21.10
C LEU A 183 -8.97 -12.01 -22.32
N GLN A 184 -9.78 -10.98 -22.57
CA GLN A 184 -10.69 -10.91 -23.72
C GLN A 184 -10.01 -10.39 -24.99
N LEU A 185 -8.83 -9.77 -24.88
CA LEU A 185 -8.09 -9.29 -26.05
C LEU A 185 -7.60 -10.47 -26.90
N PRO A 186 -7.54 -10.33 -28.24
CA PRO A 186 -6.92 -11.34 -29.12
C PRO A 186 -5.44 -11.52 -28.78
N GLU A 187 -4.89 -12.73 -28.97
CA GLU A 187 -3.48 -13.05 -28.68
C GLU A 187 -2.54 -11.96 -29.22
N PRO A 188 -1.54 -11.51 -28.43
CA PRO A 188 -0.55 -10.59 -28.94
C PRO A 188 0.06 -11.24 -30.18
N ARG A 189 0.25 -10.46 -31.26
CA ARG A 189 1.09 -10.93 -32.35
C ARG A 189 2.46 -11.21 -31.75
N VAL A 190 2.78 -12.49 -31.60
CA VAL A 190 4.12 -12.94 -31.25
C VAL A 190 4.89 -12.79 -32.56
N ASP A 191 5.59 -11.66 -32.70
CA ASP A 191 6.49 -11.47 -33.82
C ASP A 191 7.55 -12.59 -33.71
N ALA A 192 7.72 -13.35 -34.80
CA ALA A 192 8.52 -14.58 -34.87
C ALA A 192 10.03 -14.38 -34.60
N GLU A 193 10.43 -13.19 -34.16
CA GLU A 193 11.80 -12.78 -33.86
C GLU A 193 12.22 -13.19 -32.43
N GLU A 194 11.29 -13.30 -31.45
CA GLU A 194 11.62 -13.70 -30.06
C GLU A 194 11.80 -15.21 -29.84
N LEU A 195 11.56 -16.05 -30.85
CA LEU A 195 11.75 -17.52 -30.78
C LEU A 195 13.16 -17.98 -31.20
N ASN A 196 14.03 -17.04 -31.58
CA ASN A 196 15.39 -17.31 -32.07
C ASN A 196 16.51 -16.75 -31.16
N GLU A 197 16.19 -16.25 -29.97
CA GLU A 197 17.15 -15.92 -28.89
C GLU A 197 16.92 -16.81 -27.66
#